data_AF-X0ZF67-F1
#
_entry.id   AF-X0ZF67-F1
#
_cell.length_a   1.000
_cell.length_b   1.000
_cell.length_c   1.000
_cell.angle_alpha   90.00
_cell.angle_beta   90.00
_cell.angle_gamma   90.00
#
_symmetry.space_group_name_H-M   'P 1'
#
loop_
_entity.id
_entity.type
_entity.pdbx_description
1 polymer ?
#
loop_
_entity_poly.entity_id
_entity_poly.type
_entity_poly.pdbx_seq_one_letter_code
_entity_poly.pdbx_strand_id
1 'polypeptide(L)'
;GELPAILLAGHNKFTLDDRVRSRLARYVTDGGTILGDACCGWTDFADSFRREMELIFPGRPLRKMLPEEPVFASYYKLGDFTYKTHKKAVGSTHRDKPCLEGIDFGCRTGVIFSPSDLTCGWDGHEHPRGTRVVIDQARQVGANIVTYILGSFQLGRFLSSKKVYYEAAAPSRDDFVFAQLIHEGDWDPDPSAVHNLLKHARDNSTLEVKFKRENVRPNDPKVATCPLL
;
A
#
# COMPACT_ATOMS: atom_id res chain seq x y z
N GLY A 1 14.15 -11.57 -15.20
CA GLY A 1 14.32 -10.59 -14.11
C GLY A 1 12.94 -10.22 -13.61
N GLU A 2 12.71 -10.26 -12.31
CA GLU A 2 11.43 -9.80 -11.75
C GLU A 2 11.34 -8.27 -11.83
N LEU A 3 10.15 -7.76 -12.17
CA LEU A 3 9.89 -6.33 -12.28
C LEU A 3 9.68 -5.77 -10.87
N PRO A 4 10.49 -4.80 -10.39
CA PRO A 4 10.40 -4.29 -9.02
C PRO A 4 9.16 -3.41 -8.80
N ALA A 5 8.58 -2.88 -9.87
CA ALA A 5 7.32 -2.17 -9.82
C ALA A 5 6.48 -2.34 -11.10
N ILE A 6 5.18 -2.12 -10.97
CA ILE A 6 4.25 -1.91 -12.09
C ILE A 6 3.65 -0.50 -11.99
N LEU A 7 3.42 0.16 -13.12
CA LEU A 7 2.74 1.45 -13.20
C LEU A 7 1.35 1.28 -13.79
N LEU A 8 0.33 1.79 -13.10
CA LEU A 8 -1.03 1.95 -13.59
C LEU A 8 -1.32 3.45 -13.68
N ALA A 9 -1.39 3.98 -14.90
CA ALA A 9 -1.76 5.36 -15.17
C ALA A 9 -2.92 5.42 -16.15
N GLY A 10 -3.86 6.35 -15.95
CA GLY A 10 -5.02 6.45 -16.82
C GLY A 10 -5.92 7.64 -16.52
N HIS A 11 -6.92 7.79 -17.37
CA HIS A 11 -7.89 8.90 -17.34
C HIS A 11 -9.30 8.44 -16.97
N ASN A 12 -9.65 7.21 -17.37
CA ASN A 12 -11.03 6.71 -17.34
C ASN A 12 -11.27 5.78 -16.15
N LYS A 13 -12.56 5.57 -15.84
CA LYS A 13 -12.97 4.49 -14.96
C LYS A 13 -12.47 3.15 -15.50
N PHE A 14 -12.05 2.28 -14.60
CA PHE A 14 -11.66 0.92 -14.92
C PHE A 14 -12.12 -0.02 -13.82
N THR A 15 -12.23 -1.31 -14.16
CA THR A 15 -12.51 -2.39 -13.22
C THR A 15 -11.58 -3.54 -13.57
N LEU A 16 -11.02 -4.20 -12.55
CA LEU A 16 -10.21 -5.39 -12.76
C LEU A 16 -11.08 -6.64 -12.56
N ASP A 17 -10.73 -7.74 -13.21
CA ASP A 17 -11.33 -9.03 -12.87
C ASP A 17 -10.64 -9.66 -11.65
N ASP A 18 -11.27 -10.66 -11.05
CA ASP A 18 -10.76 -11.30 -9.83
C ASP A 18 -9.40 -11.97 -10.04
N ARG A 19 -9.13 -12.48 -11.24
CA ARG A 19 -7.84 -13.11 -11.57
C ARG A 19 -6.72 -12.08 -11.56
N VAL A 20 -6.95 -10.90 -12.11
CA VAL A 20 -5.99 -9.79 -12.10
C VAL A 20 -5.79 -9.30 -10.66
N ARG A 21 -6.87 -9.12 -9.89
CA ARG A 21 -6.79 -8.73 -8.48
C ARG A 21 -5.93 -9.70 -7.67
N SER A 22 -6.17 -10.99 -7.76
CA SER A 22 -5.37 -12.00 -7.03
C SER A 22 -3.89 -11.99 -7.45
N ARG A 23 -3.60 -11.75 -8.73
CA ARG A 23 -2.22 -11.63 -9.23
C ARG A 23 -1.51 -10.39 -8.69
N LEU A 24 -2.22 -9.26 -8.61
CA LEU A 24 -1.69 -8.03 -8.04
C LEU A 24 -1.46 -8.16 -6.53
N ALA A 25 -2.38 -8.79 -5.80
CA ALA A 25 -2.21 -9.09 -4.37
C ALA A 25 -0.95 -9.92 -4.13
N ARG A 26 -0.77 -11.00 -4.92
CA ARG A 26 0.40 -11.86 -4.86
C ARG A 26 1.67 -11.11 -5.23
N TYR A 27 1.65 -10.32 -6.30
CA TYR A 27 2.80 -9.52 -6.74
C TYR A 27 3.33 -8.60 -5.63
N VAL A 28 2.44 -7.90 -4.92
CA VAL A 28 2.84 -7.03 -3.80
C VAL A 28 3.33 -7.83 -2.60
N THR A 29 2.69 -8.95 -2.32
CA THR A 29 3.11 -9.90 -1.27
C THR A 29 4.49 -10.48 -1.56
N ASP A 30 4.81 -10.69 -2.84
CA ASP A 30 6.10 -11.18 -3.33
C ASP A 30 7.19 -10.10 -3.37
N GLY A 31 6.88 -8.89 -2.91
CA GLY A 31 7.82 -7.78 -2.75
C GLY A 31 7.79 -6.74 -3.88
N GLY A 32 6.93 -6.91 -4.88
CA GLY A 32 6.72 -5.92 -5.94
C GLY A 32 5.95 -4.68 -5.45
N THR A 33 6.09 -3.55 -6.14
CA THR A 33 5.35 -2.32 -5.80
C THR A 33 4.38 -1.93 -6.90
N ILE A 34 3.15 -1.58 -6.53
CA ILE A 34 2.18 -0.97 -7.45
C ILE A 34 2.31 0.54 -7.35
N LEU A 35 2.58 1.20 -8.47
CA LEU A 35 2.54 2.64 -8.61
C LEU A 35 1.30 3.02 -9.40
N GLY A 36 0.43 3.86 -8.83
CA GLY A 36 -0.73 4.42 -9.51
C GLY A 36 -0.56 5.93 -9.75
N ASP A 37 -1.02 6.42 -10.90
CA ASP A 37 -1.04 7.85 -11.19
C ASP A 37 -2.33 8.24 -11.93
N ALA A 38 -3.09 9.17 -11.35
CA ALA A 38 -4.24 9.77 -12.02
C ALA A 38 -3.75 10.79 -13.05
N CYS A 39 -3.42 10.31 -14.24
CA CYS A 39 -2.95 11.13 -15.35
C CYS A 39 -3.95 12.26 -15.65
N CYS A 40 -3.44 13.46 -15.90
CA CYS A 40 -4.23 14.69 -16.02
C CYS A 40 -5.13 15.02 -14.80
N GLY A 41 -4.97 14.36 -13.65
CA GLY A 41 -5.75 14.59 -12.42
C GLY A 41 -7.21 14.15 -12.48
N TRP A 42 -7.53 13.11 -13.27
CA TRP A 42 -8.91 12.64 -13.42
C TRP A 42 -9.40 11.86 -12.20
N THR A 43 -10.51 12.32 -11.62
CA THR A 43 -11.15 11.70 -10.46
C THR A 43 -11.68 10.30 -10.76
N ASP A 44 -12.17 10.06 -11.98
CA ASP A 44 -12.72 8.76 -12.40
C ASP A 44 -11.69 7.62 -12.31
N PHE A 45 -10.45 7.89 -12.72
CA PHE A 45 -9.36 6.94 -12.55
C PHE A 45 -8.98 6.80 -11.08
N ALA A 46 -8.85 7.92 -10.35
CA ALA A 46 -8.47 7.90 -8.94
C ALA A 46 -9.46 7.09 -8.08
N ASP A 47 -10.76 7.28 -8.30
CA ASP A 47 -11.81 6.56 -7.58
C ASP A 47 -11.81 5.08 -7.93
N SER A 48 -11.56 4.75 -9.21
CA SER A 48 -11.39 3.36 -9.63
C SER A 48 -10.16 2.71 -9.01
N PHE A 49 -9.03 3.42 -8.98
CA PHE A 49 -7.80 2.91 -8.36
C PHE A 49 -8.00 2.63 -6.88
N ARG A 50 -8.58 3.56 -6.13
CA ARG A 50 -8.87 3.37 -4.70
C ARG A 50 -9.79 2.18 -4.46
N ARG A 51 -10.88 2.06 -5.22
CA ARG A 51 -11.81 0.92 -5.13
C ARG A 51 -11.10 -0.41 -5.43
N GLU A 52 -10.30 -0.48 -6.49
CA GLU A 52 -9.59 -1.72 -6.82
C GLU A 52 -8.54 -2.07 -5.75
N MET A 53 -7.84 -1.09 -5.17
CA MET A 53 -6.90 -1.36 -4.07
C MET A 53 -7.62 -1.87 -2.81
N GLU A 54 -8.81 -1.37 -2.50
CA GLU A 54 -9.64 -1.89 -1.41
C GLU A 54 -10.07 -3.34 -1.65
N LEU A 55 -10.43 -3.69 -2.89
CA LEU A 55 -10.80 -5.06 -3.27
C LEU A 55 -9.59 -6.00 -3.27
N ILE A 56 -8.39 -5.51 -3.63
CA ILE A 56 -7.15 -6.30 -3.66
C ILE A 56 -6.59 -6.49 -2.24
N PHE A 57 -6.68 -5.47 -1.38
CA PHE A 57 -6.13 -5.45 -0.03
C PHE A 57 -7.18 -5.08 1.02
N PRO A 58 -8.18 -5.94 1.25
CA PRO A 58 -9.27 -5.65 2.18
C PRO A 58 -8.74 -5.38 3.59
N GLY A 59 -9.21 -4.29 4.21
CA GLY A 59 -8.80 -3.86 5.54
C GLY A 59 -7.47 -3.08 5.58
N ARG A 60 -6.83 -2.81 4.44
CA ARG A 60 -5.64 -1.94 4.33
C ARG A 60 -5.95 -0.73 3.43
N PRO A 61 -6.52 0.35 3.98
CA PRO A 61 -6.93 1.49 3.18
C PRO A 61 -5.72 2.23 2.60
N LEU A 62 -5.88 2.79 1.40
CA LEU A 62 -4.98 3.83 0.90
C LEU A 62 -5.07 5.04 1.84
N ARG A 63 -3.99 5.30 2.57
CA ARG A 63 -3.88 6.45 3.47
C ARG A 63 -3.01 7.53 2.83
N LYS A 64 -3.26 8.80 3.17
CA LYS A 64 -2.30 9.87 2.83
C LYS A 64 -0.95 9.56 3.48
N MET A 65 0.12 9.72 2.71
CA MET A 65 1.48 9.58 3.21
C MET A 65 1.89 10.85 3.96
N LEU A 66 2.58 10.66 5.08
CA LEU A 66 3.13 11.73 5.90
C LEU A 66 4.41 12.29 5.24
N PRO A 67 4.65 13.61 5.29
CA PRO A 67 5.83 14.22 4.68
C PRO A 67 7.18 13.65 5.14
N GLU A 68 7.23 13.01 6.32
CA GLU A 68 8.42 12.43 6.92
C GLU A 68 8.74 11.03 6.39
N GLU A 69 7.82 10.42 5.62
CA GLU A 69 8.01 9.06 5.11
C GLU A 69 9.16 8.96 4.11
N PRO A 70 9.87 7.81 4.04
CA PRO A 70 11.08 7.67 3.24
C PRO A 70 10.90 8.00 1.76
N VAL A 71 9.70 7.81 1.19
CA VAL A 71 9.40 8.16 -0.21
C VAL A 71 9.65 9.65 -0.50
N PHE A 72 9.59 10.54 0.49
CA PHE A 72 9.83 11.98 0.29
C PHE A 72 11.28 12.40 0.54
N ALA A 73 12.14 11.50 0.99
CA ALA A 73 13.54 11.79 1.34
C ALA A 73 14.56 10.79 0.78
N SER A 74 14.15 9.87 -0.10
CA SER A 74 15.02 8.77 -0.58
C SER A 74 16.18 9.23 -1.49
N TYR A 75 16.02 10.34 -2.21
CA TYR A 75 17.09 10.92 -3.04
C TYR A 75 17.14 12.45 -2.91
N TYR A 76 16.01 13.11 -3.21
CA TYR A 76 15.74 14.50 -2.86
C TYR A 76 15.00 14.58 -1.54
N LYS A 77 15.29 15.61 -0.73
CA LYS A 77 14.50 15.95 0.45
C LYS A 77 13.35 16.88 0.04
N LEU A 78 12.14 16.33 -0.02
CA LEU A 78 10.94 17.04 -0.44
C LEU A 78 10.09 17.44 0.77
N GLY A 79 9.51 18.64 0.71
CA GLY A 79 8.50 19.12 1.65
C GLY A 79 7.16 19.28 0.93
N ASP A 80 6.50 20.42 1.15
CA ASP A 80 5.25 20.73 0.44
C ASP A 80 5.46 20.76 -1.09
N PHE A 81 4.47 20.20 -1.79
CA PHE A 81 4.43 20.15 -3.24
C PHE A 81 3.84 21.44 -3.81
N THR A 82 4.28 21.79 -5.01
CA THR A 82 3.75 22.91 -5.79
C THR A 82 2.85 22.33 -6.86
N TYR A 83 1.57 22.67 -6.77
CA TYR A 83 0.53 22.18 -7.65
C TYR A 83 0.13 23.24 -8.65
N LYS A 84 -0.07 22.83 -9.90
CA LYS A 84 -0.71 23.62 -10.94
C LYS A 84 -2.10 23.05 -11.18
N THR A 85 -3.13 23.87 -10.94
CA THR A 85 -4.53 23.48 -11.11
C THR A 85 -5.17 24.35 -12.17
N HIS A 86 -5.95 23.75 -13.06
CA HIS A 86 -6.76 24.48 -14.03
C HIS A 86 -8.25 24.34 -13.68
N LYS A 87 -8.86 25.43 -13.25
CA LYS A 87 -10.32 25.53 -13.06
C LYS A 87 -10.88 26.45 -14.13
N LYS A 88 -11.83 25.95 -14.94
CA LYS A 88 -12.49 26.72 -16.03
C LYS A 88 -11.48 27.44 -16.95
N ALA A 89 -10.43 26.72 -17.38
CA ALA A 89 -9.31 27.22 -18.20
C ALA A 89 -8.40 28.29 -17.57
N VAL A 90 -8.64 28.72 -16.33
CA VAL A 90 -7.72 29.57 -15.58
C VAL A 90 -6.77 28.68 -14.77
N GLY A 91 -5.47 28.81 -15.05
CA GLY A 91 -4.43 28.14 -14.29
C GLY A 91 -4.08 28.90 -13.02
N SER A 92 -3.95 28.20 -11.90
CA SER A 92 -3.37 28.74 -10.67
C SER A 92 -2.30 27.80 -10.13
N THR A 93 -1.34 28.37 -9.41
CA THR A 93 -0.29 27.63 -8.71
C THR A 93 -0.46 27.84 -7.21
N HIS A 94 -0.35 26.76 -6.44
CA HIS A 94 -0.37 26.82 -4.97
C HIS A 94 0.57 25.77 -4.39
N ARG A 95 0.93 25.92 -3.11
CA ARG A 95 1.69 24.91 -2.36
C ARG A 95 0.79 24.23 -1.35
N ASP A 96 0.92 22.92 -1.22
CA ASP A 96 0.21 22.10 -0.24
C ASP A 96 1.03 20.85 0.11
N LYS A 97 0.59 20.08 1.10
CA LYS A 97 1.22 18.82 1.50
C LYS A 97 1.33 17.83 0.33
N PRO A 98 2.29 16.90 0.35
CA PRO A 98 2.39 15.85 -0.65
C PRO A 98 1.07 15.08 -0.81
N CYS A 99 0.70 14.79 -2.06
CA CYS A 99 -0.58 14.16 -2.38
C CYS A 99 -0.52 12.62 -2.41
N LEU A 100 0.66 12.01 -2.21
CA LEU A 100 0.80 10.57 -2.33
C LEU A 100 -0.02 9.84 -1.27
N GLU A 101 -0.63 8.75 -1.69
CA GLU A 101 -1.34 7.79 -0.86
C GLU A 101 -0.58 6.46 -0.87
N GLY A 102 -0.60 5.73 0.24
CA GLY A 102 0.18 4.51 0.44
C GLY A 102 -0.63 3.38 1.06
N ILE A 103 -0.25 2.13 0.73
CA ILE A 103 -0.59 0.93 1.52
C ILE A 103 0.69 0.25 1.96
N ASP A 104 0.82 0.03 3.27
CA ASP A 104 2.00 -0.57 3.88
C ASP A 104 1.88 -2.08 4.07
N PHE A 105 3.01 -2.75 3.86
CA PHE A 105 3.23 -4.18 4.02
C PHE A 105 4.46 -4.38 4.89
N GLY A 106 4.25 -4.29 6.19
CA GLY A 106 5.31 -4.15 7.19
C GLY A 106 6.13 -2.89 6.98
N CYS A 107 7.46 -2.98 7.06
CA CYS A 107 8.33 -1.80 6.97
C CYS A 107 8.49 -1.19 5.56
N ARG A 108 7.59 -1.49 4.62
CA ARG A 108 7.59 -0.90 3.28
C ARG A 108 6.17 -0.56 2.79
N THR A 109 6.08 0.45 1.95
CA THR A 109 4.90 0.83 1.19
C THR A 109 4.86 0.02 -0.11
N GLY A 110 3.90 -0.90 -0.21
CA GLY A 110 3.73 -1.82 -1.35
C GLY A 110 2.82 -1.28 -2.45
N VAL A 111 2.01 -0.27 -2.15
CA VAL A 111 1.23 0.50 -3.12
C VAL A 111 1.49 1.97 -2.88
N ILE A 112 1.87 2.69 -3.93
CA ILE A 112 2.02 4.15 -3.93
C ILE A 112 1.08 4.70 -4.99
N PHE A 113 0.27 5.70 -4.64
CA PHE A 113 -0.70 6.29 -5.56
C PHE A 113 -0.64 7.81 -5.53
N SER A 114 -0.64 8.44 -6.70
CA SER A 114 -0.79 9.89 -6.83
C SER A 114 -2.15 10.25 -7.44
N PRO A 115 -3.04 10.93 -6.69
CA PRO A 115 -4.29 11.45 -7.23
C PRO A 115 -4.10 12.76 -8.03
N SER A 116 -2.93 13.40 -7.90
CA SER A 116 -2.53 14.52 -8.76
C SER A 116 -1.50 14.04 -9.75
N ASP A 117 -1.61 14.51 -10.99
CA ASP A 117 -0.78 14.05 -12.10
C ASP A 117 0.73 14.27 -11.86
N LEU A 118 1.48 13.16 -11.86
CA LEU A 118 2.94 13.14 -11.91
C LEU A 118 3.45 12.73 -13.30
N THR A 119 2.73 11.85 -14.00
CA THR A 119 3.22 11.24 -15.25
C THR A 119 3.41 12.26 -16.37
N CYS A 120 2.53 13.25 -16.51
CA CYS A 120 2.78 14.35 -17.46
C CYS A 120 4.00 15.19 -17.04
N GLY A 121 4.22 15.37 -15.74
CA GLY A 121 5.40 16.05 -15.21
C GLY A 121 6.71 15.32 -15.54
N TRP A 122 6.70 13.97 -15.48
CA TRP A 122 7.84 13.15 -15.88
C TRP A 122 8.17 13.31 -17.36
N ASP A 123 7.15 13.34 -18.21
CA ASP A 123 7.27 13.57 -19.66
C ASP A 123 7.63 15.03 -20.01
N GLY A 124 7.45 15.98 -19.07
CA GLY A 124 7.63 17.41 -19.32
C GLY A 124 6.47 18.04 -20.09
N HIS A 125 5.30 17.42 -20.06
CA HIS A 125 4.10 17.84 -20.76
C HIS A 125 3.14 18.64 -19.87
N GLU A 126 2.46 19.65 -20.44
CA GLU A 126 1.40 20.41 -19.78
C GLU A 126 0.10 20.46 -20.60
N HIS A 127 -1.04 20.57 -19.90
CA HIS A 127 -2.37 20.72 -20.52
C HIS A 127 -3.28 21.65 -19.69
N PRO A 128 -4.29 22.32 -20.25
CA PRO A 128 -5.09 23.33 -19.54
C PRO A 128 -6.24 22.74 -18.69
N ARG A 129 -6.03 21.60 -18.01
CA ARG A 129 -7.05 20.90 -17.20
C ARG A 129 -6.43 20.18 -16.00
N GLY A 130 -7.24 19.80 -15.01
CA GLY A 130 -6.84 18.97 -13.87
C GLY A 130 -5.87 19.63 -12.89
N THR A 131 -5.37 18.81 -11.96
CA THR A 131 -4.34 19.18 -10.98
C THR A 131 -3.11 18.31 -11.18
N ARG A 132 -1.93 18.94 -11.23
CA ARG A 132 -0.63 18.27 -11.40
C ARG A 132 0.40 18.83 -10.44
N VAL A 133 1.47 18.08 -10.19
CA VAL A 133 2.70 18.63 -9.61
C VAL A 133 3.53 19.29 -10.71
N VAL A 134 4.17 20.43 -10.42
CA VAL A 134 5.03 21.13 -11.40
C VAL A 134 6.16 20.21 -11.89
N ILE A 135 6.54 20.33 -13.17
CA ILE A 135 7.43 19.40 -13.89
C ILE A 135 8.70 19.05 -13.11
N ASP A 136 9.46 20.05 -12.66
CA ASP A 136 10.74 19.81 -11.98
C ASP A 136 10.55 19.02 -10.68
N GLN A 137 9.50 19.34 -9.91
CA GLN A 137 9.21 18.63 -8.68
C GLN A 137 8.61 17.24 -8.96
N ALA A 138 7.78 17.09 -9.99
CA ALA A 138 7.28 15.76 -10.40
C ALA A 138 8.44 14.82 -10.74
N ARG A 139 9.47 15.31 -11.45
CA ARG A 139 10.70 14.54 -11.74
C ARG A 139 11.46 14.17 -10.47
N GLN A 140 11.57 15.08 -9.50
CA GLN A 140 12.18 14.77 -8.19
C GLN A 140 11.38 13.71 -7.42
N VAL A 141 10.05 13.79 -7.43
CA VAL A 141 9.17 12.78 -6.84
C VAL A 141 9.37 11.43 -7.53
N GLY A 142 9.44 11.41 -8.86
CA GLY A 142 9.71 10.19 -9.64
C GLY A 142 11.06 9.56 -9.27
N ALA A 143 12.12 10.36 -9.17
CA ALA A 143 13.43 9.90 -8.74
C ALA A 143 13.38 9.28 -7.33
N ASN A 144 12.72 9.94 -6.39
CA ASN A 144 12.54 9.40 -5.05
C ASN A 144 11.77 8.08 -5.03
N ILE A 145 10.66 7.98 -5.77
CA ILE A 145 9.84 6.75 -5.84
C ILE A 145 10.69 5.60 -6.38
N VAL A 146 11.47 5.83 -7.44
CA VAL A 146 12.37 4.80 -8.00
C VAL A 146 13.43 4.40 -6.99
N THR A 147 14.11 5.36 -6.34
CA THR A 147 15.11 5.07 -5.31
C THR A 147 14.52 4.30 -4.14
N TYR A 148 13.33 4.68 -3.68
CA TYR A 148 12.60 4.00 -2.62
C TYR A 148 12.26 2.55 -2.99
N ILE A 149 11.72 2.33 -4.19
CA ILE A 149 11.37 0.99 -4.68
C ILE A 149 12.63 0.12 -4.74
N LEU A 150 13.72 0.62 -5.31
CA LEU A 150 14.96 -0.15 -5.43
C LEU A 150 15.58 -0.46 -4.05
N GLY A 151 15.55 0.49 -3.12
CA GLY A 151 16.06 0.30 -1.76
C GLY A 151 15.22 -0.66 -0.92
N SER A 152 13.89 -0.62 -1.08
CA SER A 152 12.96 -1.47 -0.33
C SER A 152 12.73 -2.85 -0.97
N PHE A 153 13.10 -3.04 -2.24
CA PHE A 153 12.84 -4.28 -2.97
C PHE A 153 13.45 -5.52 -2.31
N GLN A 154 14.71 -5.44 -1.84
CA GLN A 154 15.37 -6.56 -1.16
C GLN A 154 14.67 -6.94 0.14
N LEU A 155 14.22 -5.94 0.91
CA LEU A 155 13.43 -6.16 2.12
C LEU A 155 12.08 -6.81 1.78
N GLY A 156 11.39 -6.34 0.74
CA GLY A 156 10.15 -6.94 0.24
C GLY A 156 10.32 -8.42 -0.10
N ARG A 157 11.39 -8.78 -0.82
CA ARG A 157 11.70 -10.18 -1.15
C ARG A 157 12.00 -11.04 0.08
N PHE A 158 12.77 -10.50 1.03
CA PHE A 158 13.10 -11.22 2.26
C PHE A 158 11.85 -11.51 3.10
N LEU A 159 10.92 -10.55 3.18
CA LEU A 159 9.65 -10.75 3.87
C LEU A 159 8.72 -11.70 3.10
N SER A 160 8.72 -11.67 1.76
CA SER A 160 8.00 -12.62 0.91
C SER A 160 8.46 -14.07 1.13
N SER A 161 9.77 -14.31 1.09
CA SER A 161 10.29 -15.68 1.21
C SER A 161 9.92 -16.32 2.54
N LYS A 162 9.83 -15.54 3.64
CA LYS A 162 9.31 -16.01 4.93
C LYS A 162 7.83 -16.40 4.89
N LYS A 163 6.99 -15.72 4.08
CA LYS A 163 5.54 -16.02 3.95
C LYS A 163 5.26 -17.31 3.18
N VAL A 164 5.98 -17.56 2.08
CA VAL A 164 5.70 -18.69 1.16
C VAL A 164 5.85 -20.07 1.84
N TYR A 165 6.57 -20.18 2.95
CA TYR A 165 6.78 -21.48 3.59
C TYR A 165 5.54 -22.07 4.30
N TYR A 166 4.47 -21.32 4.59
CA TYR A 166 3.42 -21.82 5.51
C TYR A 166 1.99 -21.33 5.25
N GLU A 167 1.43 -21.62 4.08
CA GLU A 167 -0.04 -21.69 3.93
C GLU A 167 -0.49 -23.15 3.94
N ALA A 168 -1.03 -23.63 5.07
CA ALA A 168 -1.63 -24.96 5.16
C ALA A 168 -2.91 -24.98 6.02
N ALA A 169 -4.01 -25.27 5.31
CA ALA A 169 -5.23 -26.00 5.68
C ALA A 169 -6.27 -25.39 6.65
N ALA A 170 -7.52 -25.84 6.42
CA ALA A 170 -8.81 -25.33 6.90
C ALA A 170 -9.11 -25.51 8.42
N PRO A 171 -10.02 -24.69 8.98
CA PRO A 171 -10.28 -24.59 10.42
C PRO A 171 -10.98 -25.81 11.05
N SER A 172 -10.78 -26.04 12.36
CA SER A 172 -11.58 -26.97 13.19
C SER A 172 -12.01 -26.32 14.52
N ARG A 173 -12.67 -27.05 15.41
CA ARG A 173 -13.42 -26.51 16.55
C ARG A 173 -12.59 -26.31 17.84
N ASP A 174 -11.37 -26.85 17.88
CA ASP A 174 -10.44 -26.79 19.04
C ASP A 174 -9.24 -25.88 18.75
N ASP A 175 -9.54 -24.62 18.41
CA ASP A 175 -8.53 -23.66 18.00
C ASP A 175 -8.20 -22.68 19.14
N PHE A 176 -6.93 -22.58 19.52
CA PHE A 176 -6.39 -21.46 20.29
C PHE A 176 -6.39 -20.20 19.41
N VAL A 177 -7.09 -19.16 19.86
CA VAL A 177 -7.26 -17.91 19.09
C VAL A 177 -6.39 -16.80 19.69
N PHE A 178 -5.39 -16.37 18.92
CA PHE A 178 -4.59 -15.18 19.20
C PHE A 178 -5.29 -13.96 18.60
N ALA A 179 -5.85 -13.11 19.44
CA ALA A 179 -6.51 -11.89 19.00
C ALA A 179 -5.50 -10.75 18.88
N GLN A 180 -5.38 -10.14 17.71
CA GLN A 180 -4.58 -8.93 17.51
C GLN A 180 -5.50 -7.73 17.35
N LEU A 181 -5.34 -6.74 18.22
CA LEU A 181 -6.17 -5.55 18.23
C LEU A 181 -5.86 -4.65 17.02
N ILE A 182 -6.89 -4.29 16.25
CA ILE A 182 -6.82 -3.28 15.21
C ILE A 182 -6.89 -1.90 15.87
N HIS A 183 -5.90 -1.06 15.62
CA HIS A 183 -5.90 0.35 16.04
C HIS A 183 -5.52 1.26 14.87
N GLU A 184 -5.70 2.57 15.02
CA GLU A 184 -5.48 3.61 13.99
C GLU A 184 -4.00 3.80 13.58
N GLY A 185 -3.09 3.00 14.13
CA GLY A 185 -1.66 3.00 13.79
C GLY A 185 -1.30 1.79 12.93
N ASP A 186 0.00 1.54 12.76
CA ASP A 186 0.48 0.29 12.14
C ASP A 186 0.28 -0.88 13.10
N TRP A 187 -0.95 -1.39 13.14
CA TRP A 187 -1.36 -2.45 14.05
C TRP A 187 -0.87 -3.84 13.63
N ASP A 188 -0.36 -3.99 12.40
CA ASP A 188 0.17 -5.25 11.83
C ASP A 188 1.50 -5.04 11.07
N PRO A 189 2.58 -4.61 11.76
CA PRO A 189 3.85 -4.21 11.15
C PRO A 189 4.67 -5.39 10.61
N ASP A 190 4.35 -6.62 11.04
CA ASP A 190 4.85 -7.83 10.41
C ASP A 190 3.72 -8.87 10.43
N PRO A 191 2.97 -8.99 9.31
CA PRO A 191 1.88 -9.95 9.19
C PRO A 191 2.29 -11.40 9.49
N SER A 192 3.58 -11.71 9.36
CA SER A 192 4.15 -13.04 9.55
C SER A 192 4.57 -13.31 10.99
N ALA A 193 4.75 -12.28 11.83
CA ALA A 193 5.31 -12.43 13.17
C ALA A 193 4.42 -13.28 14.07
N VAL A 194 3.13 -12.93 14.18
CA VAL A 194 2.15 -13.70 14.97
C VAL A 194 2.02 -15.11 14.42
N HIS A 195 1.97 -15.28 13.10
CA HIS A 195 1.91 -16.61 12.49
C HIS A 195 3.12 -17.48 12.88
N ASN A 196 4.34 -16.93 12.80
CA ASN A 196 5.56 -17.64 13.17
C ASN A 196 5.60 -17.99 14.66
N LEU A 197 5.09 -17.12 15.53
CA LEU A 197 4.95 -17.40 16.96
C LEU A 197 3.98 -18.57 17.20
N LEU A 198 2.79 -18.52 16.61
CA LEU A 198 1.77 -19.56 16.73
C LEU A 198 2.28 -20.90 16.19
N LYS A 199 3.05 -20.88 15.11
CA LYS A 199 3.73 -22.06 14.57
C LYS A 199 4.77 -22.60 15.56
N HIS A 200 5.64 -21.74 16.09
CA HIS A 200 6.67 -22.17 17.04
C HIS A 200 6.04 -22.81 18.28
N ALA A 201 4.95 -22.21 18.80
CA ALA A 201 4.17 -22.77 19.90
C ALA A 201 3.61 -24.15 19.55
N ARG A 202 3.03 -24.32 18.36
CA ARG A 202 2.57 -25.64 17.88
C ARG A 202 3.70 -26.66 17.79
N ASP A 203 4.82 -26.29 17.17
CA ASP A 203 5.91 -27.23 16.87
C ASP A 203 6.74 -27.60 18.12
N ASN A 204 6.63 -26.82 19.20
CA ASN A 204 7.44 -26.99 20.43
C ASN A 204 6.59 -27.13 21.70
N SER A 205 5.29 -27.42 21.58
CA SER A 205 4.44 -27.74 22.73
C SER A 205 3.70 -29.05 22.53
N THR A 206 3.25 -29.65 23.64
CA THR A 206 2.39 -30.84 23.65
C THR A 206 0.91 -30.48 23.50
N LEU A 207 0.60 -29.25 23.08
CA LEU A 207 -0.76 -28.75 22.96
C LEU A 207 -1.40 -29.31 21.69
N GLU A 208 -2.45 -30.12 21.84
CA GLU A 208 -3.27 -30.63 20.73
C GLU A 208 -4.29 -29.59 20.20
N VAL A 209 -3.97 -28.30 20.26
CA VAL A 209 -4.85 -27.22 19.76
C VAL A 209 -4.27 -26.61 18.49
N LYS A 210 -5.15 -26.25 17.56
CA LYS A 210 -4.74 -25.47 16.38
C LYS A 210 -4.60 -24.01 16.78
N PHE A 211 -3.52 -23.37 16.40
CA PHE A 211 -3.33 -21.95 16.67
C PHE A 211 -3.82 -21.11 15.49
N LYS A 212 -4.68 -20.13 15.74
CA LYS A 212 -5.18 -19.20 14.73
C LYS A 212 -5.03 -17.75 15.19
N ARG A 213 -4.89 -16.84 14.23
CA ARG A 213 -4.91 -15.39 14.47
C ARG A 213 -6.27 -14.84 14.08
N GLU A 214 -6.88 -14.03 14.95
CA GLU A 214 -8.05 -13.20 14.63
C GLU A 214 -7.72 -11.72 14.84
N ASN A 215 -8.06 -10.85 13.89
CA ASN A 215 -7.89 -9.42 14.05
C ASN A 215 -9.20 -8.82 14.54
N VAL A 216 -9.18 -8.14 15.69
CA VAL A 216 -10.39 -7.66 16.38
C VAL A 216 -10.35 -6.15 16.55
N ARG A 217 -11.49 -5.47 16.36
CA ARG A 217 -11.60 -4.04 16.69
C ARG A 217 -11.89 -3.90 18.20
N PRO A 218 -11.47 -2.81 18.87
CA PRO A 218 -11.70 -2.62 20.30
C PRO A 218 -13.17 -2.70 20.72
N ASN A 219 -14.08 -2.32 19.81
CA ASN A 219 -15.52 -2.30 20.04
C ASN A 219 -16.23 -3.60 19.59
N ASP A 220 -15.48 -4.61 19.12
CA ASP A 220 -16.07 -5.90 18.72
C ASP A 220 -16.46 -6.70 19.98
N PRO A 221 -17.73 -7.14 20.12
CA PRO A 221 -18.16 -7.98 21.23
C PRO A 221 -17.30 -9.25 21.43
N LYS A 222 -16.63 -9.72 20.38
CA LYS A 222 -15.72 -10.88 20.42
C LYS A 222 -14.44 -10.65 21.21
N VAL A 223 -14.04 -9.39 21.43
CA VAL A 223 -12.86 -9.04 22.25
C VAL A 223 -12.97 -9.64 23.66
N ALA A 224 -14.17 -9.63 24.25
CA ALA A 224 -14.42 -10.17 25.58
C ALA A 224 -14.30 -11.71 25.68
N THR A 225 -14.30 -12.40 24.54
CA THR A 225 -14.20 -13.87 24.45
C THR A 225 -12.82 -14.37 24.05
N CYS A 226 -11.88 -13.47 23.76
CA CYS A 226 -10.52 -13.82 23.38
C CYS A 226 -9.66 -13.98 24.65
N PRO A 227 -9.06 -15.16 24.90
CA PRO A 227 -8.34 -15.44 26.15
C PRO A 227 -6.99 -14.71 26.28
N LEU A 228 -6.51 -14.08 25.21
CA LEU A 228 -5.27 -13.30 25.18
C LEU A 228 -5.44 -12.10 24.24
N LEU A 229 -5.07 -10.91 24.74
CA LEU A 229 -4.94 -9.65 24.02
C LEU A 229 -3.46 -9.27 23.89
#